data_AF-K7YRB2-F1
#
_entry.id   AF-K7YRB2-F1
#
_cell.length_a   1.000
_cell.length_b   1.000
_cell.length_c   1.000
_cell.angle_alpha   90.00
_cell.angle_beta   90.00
_cell.angle_gamma   90.00
#
_symmetry.space_group_name_H-M   'P 1'
#
loop_
_entity.id
_entity.type
_entity.pdbx_description
1 polymer ?
#
loop_
_entity_poly.entity_id
_entity_poly.type
_entity_poly.pdbx_seq_one_letter_code
_entity_poly.pdbx_strand_id
1 'polypeptide(L)'
;MKKFTLVLALLTLSLTVKAQARELECGMSEVRAFNSAVTPDENAWTKADGRLMRITMNQALFALLGVQYGGDYRQTFALPKIEDIQLNGQSYSYYICVRGIWPSGGTDSANTGFMRQYAGNFNLDSYNERMLIREEALPIERYPALASILNRDLVQDNSVLMPTVTLPAVLKNVPTGTELNNILEVNGNYPAYQIACEKGGVYFALGKMREPENAKEIIVEGMAGISFGGVTKEAAHMYECL
;
A
#
# COMPACT_ATOMS: atom_id res chain seq x y z
N MET A 1 -48.36 -14.50 54.46
CA MET A 1 -47.12 -13.97 55.08
C MET A 1 -46.01 -14.03 54.05
N LYS A 2 -45.30 -12.89 53.86
CA LYS A 2 -44.07 -12.65 53.09
C LYS A 2 -44.11 -12.88 51.57
N LYS A 3 -44.41 -11.78 50.86
CA LYS A 3 -44.12 -11.54 49.44
C LYS A 3 -42.60 -11.46 49.26
N PHE A 4 -42.02 -12.30 48.41
CA PHE A 4 -40.62 -12.20 48.01
C PHE A 4 -40.52 -11.31 46.76
N THR A 5 -40.25 -10.03 46.98
CA THR A 5 -39.91 -9.08 45.93
C THR A 5 -38.44 -9.28 45.58
N LEU A 6 -38.14 -9.93 44.46
CA LEU A 6 -36.77 -10.09 43.96
C LEU A 6 -36.39 -8.78 43.23
N VAL A 7 -35.61 -7.93 43.91
CA VAL A 7 -35.11 -6.67 43.36
C VAL A 7 -33.89 -6.94 42.47
N LEU A 8 -34.11 -6.72 41.18
CA LEU A 8 -33.22 -6.18 40.16
C LEU A 8 -31.75 -5.92 40.58
N ALA A 9 -30.83 -6.74 40.05
CA ALA A 9 -29.45 -6.34 39.79
C ALA A 9 -29.06 -6.87 38.40
N LEU A 10 -29.61 -6.26 37.35
CA LEU A 10 -29.05 -6.36 36.01
C LEU A 10 -27.70 -5.64 36.03
N LEU A 11 -26.64 -6.39 36.29
CA LEU A 11 -25.28 -5.94 36.06
C LEU A 11 -25.06 -5.94 34.55
N THR A 12 -25.54 -4.89 33.87
CA THR A 12 -25.15 -4.61 32.48
C THR A 12 -23.71 -4.15 32.50
N LEU A 13 -22.79 -5.11 32.55
CA LEU A 13 -21.41 -4.87 32.21
C LEU A 13 -21.36 -4.65 30.69
N SER A 14 -21.65 -3.41 30.29
CA SER A 14 -21.47 -2.91 28.93
C SER A 14 -19.96 -2.87 28.63
N LEU A 15 -19.36 -4.04 28.43
CA LEU A 15 -18.09 -4.17 27.76
C LEU A 15 -18.32 -3.74 26.30
N THR A 16 -18.26 -2.44 26.05
CA THR A 16 -17.94 -1.94 24.71
C THR A 16 -16.47 -2.22 24.46
N VAL A 17 -16.15 -3.49 24.28
CA VAL A 17 -14.95 -3.86 23.56
C VAL A 17 -15.25 -3.48 22.12
N LYS A 18 -14.93 -2.23 21.73
CA LYS A 18 -14.56 -1.97 20.35
C LYS A 18 -13.26 -2.74 20.13
N ALA A 19 -13.37 -4.06 19.96
CA ALA A 19 -12.36 -4.82 19.26
C ALA A 19 -12.46 -4.31 17.84
N GLN A 20 -11.73 -3.24 17.54
CA GLN A 20 -11.40 -2.94 16.18
C GLN A 20 -10.46 -4.07 15.79
N ALA A 21 -11.03 -5.11 15.18
CA ALA A 21 -10.24 -6.09 14.46
C ALA A 21 -9.34 -5.26 13.54
N ARG A 22 -8.04 -5.23 13.81
CA ARG A 22 -7.08 -4.76 12.82
C ARG A 22 -7.14 -5.81 11.73
N GLU A 23 -7.99 -5.58 10.74
CA GLU A 23 -7.93 -6.34 9.52
C GLU A 23 -6.53 -6.08 8.96
N LEU A 24 -5.67 -7.10 9.01
CA LEU A 24 -4.37 -7.06 8.36
C LEU A 24 -4.63 -6.96 6.86
N GLU A 25 -4.87 -5.75 6.38
CA GLU A 25 -5.11 -5.45 4.96
C GLU A 25 -3.81 -4.89 4.38
N CYS A 26 -2.78 -5.74 4.34
CA CYS A 26 -1.72 -5.57 3.36
C CYS A 26 -1.86 -6.68 2.32
N GLY A 27 -1.64 -6.33 1.07
CA GLY A 27 -1.54 -7.34 0.03
C GLY A 27 -0.26 -8.15 0.25
N MET A 28 -0.34 -9.47 0.19
CA MET A 28 0.85 -10.32 0.27
C MET A 28 1.83 -9.90 -0.83
N SER A 29 3.12 -9.79 -0.47
CA SER A 29 4.20 -9.21 -1.28
C SER A 29 4.19 -7.69 -1.46
N GLU A 30 3.23 -6.97 -0.85
CA GLU A 30 3.28 -5.50 -0.79
C GLU A 30 4.57 -5.07 -0.09
N VAL A 31 5.22 -4.06 -0.65
CA VAL A 31 6.41 -3.41 -0.12
C VAL A 31 6.02 -2.01 0.29
N ARG A 32 6.31 -1.63 1.54
CA ARG A 32 5.95 -0.33 2.10
C ARG A 32 7.10 0.23 2.92
N ALA A 33 7.34 1.53 2.77
CA ALA A 33 8.25 2.26 3.64
C ALA A 33 7.55 2.56 4.97
N PHE A 34 8.28 2.38 6.07
CA PHE A 34 7.86 2.77 7.40
C PHE A 34 8.87 3.73 8.00
N ASN A 35 8.41 4.74 8.71
CA ASN A 35 9.29 5.60 9.50
C ASN A 35 10.16 4.72 10.42
N SER A 36 11.49 4.81 10.32
CA SER A 36 12.41 3.93 11.04
C SER A 36 12.31 4.07 12.57
N ALA A 37 11.62 5.11 13.08
CA ALA A 37 11.28 5.25 14.49
C ALA A 37 10.08 4.39 14.95
N VAL A 38 9.38 3.74 14.01
CA VAL A 38 8.20 2.90 14.26
C VAL A 38 8.47 1.49 13.74
N THR A 39 8.22 0.48 14.58
CA THR A 39 8.21 -0.91 14.15
C THR A 39 6.81 -1.29 13.66
N PRO A 40 6.64 -1.76 12.41
CA PRO A 40 5.35 -2.26 11.95
C PRO A 40 4.96 -3.56 12.66
N ASP A 41 3.72 -4.01 12.45
CA ASP A 41 3.19 -5.26 12.95
C ASP A 41 4.01 -6.43 12.41
N GLU A 42 4.86 -6.97 13.26
CA GLU A 42 5.78 -8.07 12.97
C GLU A 42 5.05 -9.37 12.62
N ASN A 43 3.72 -9.45 12.84
CA ASN A 43 2.93 -10.58 12.36
C ASN A 43 2.77 -10.55 10.84
N ALA A 44 2.66 -9.36 10.26
CA ALA A 44 2.41 -9.13 8.83
C ALA A 44 3.69 -8.79 8.07
N TRP A 45 4.51 -7.91 8.65
CA TRP A 45 5.62 -7.24 7.98
C TRP A 45 6.96 -7.84 8.36
N THR A 46 7.85 -7.96 7.38
CA THR A 46 9.25 -8.34 7.58
C THR A 46 10.13 -7.35 6.83
N LYS A 47 11.27 -6.93 7.42
CA LYS A 47 12.17 -5.97 6.76
C LYS A 47 12.63 -6.51 5.39
N ALA A 48 12.58 -5.66 4.36
CA ALA A 48 13.01 -5.97 3.00
C ALA A 48 14.55 -5.87 2.89
N ASP A 49 15.25 -6.79 3.54
CA ASP A 49 16.71 -6.77 3.72
C ASP A 49 17.46 -7.81 2.87
N GLY A 50 16.77 -8.56 2.01
CA GLY A 50 17.38 -9.60 1.19
C GLY A 50 17.56 -10.95 1.88
N ARG A 51 17.01 -11.18 3.08
CA ARG A 51 17.16 -12.45 3.80
C ARG A 51 16.56 -13.63 3.03
N LEU A 52 17.15 -14.81 3.22
CA LEU A 52 16.60 -16.08 2.74
C LEU A 52 15.45 -16.55 3.63
N MET A 53 14.38 -17.00 2.99
CA MET A 53 13.16 -17.54 3.59
C MET A 53 12.99 -19.00 3.18
N ARG A 54 12.51 -19.84 4.10
CA ARG A 54 12.19 -21.24 3.79
C ARG A 54 10.87 -21.33 3.02
N ILE A 55 10.88 -21.99 1.87
CA ILE A 55 9.70 -22.20 1.02
C ILE A 55 8.60 -22.93 1.79
N THR A 56 8.96 -23.95 2.57
CA THR A 56 7.99 -24.79 3.32
C THR A 56 7.12 -24.00 4.29
N MET A 57 7.61 -22.87 4.81
CA MET A 57 6.88 -22.02 5.75
C MET A 57 6.22 -20.80 5.09
N ASN A 58 6.53 -20.54 3.81
CA ASN A 58 6.15 -19.31 3.10
C ASN A 58 5.69 -19.62 1.67
N GLN A 59 4.93 -20.70 1.47
CA GLN A 59 4.56 -21.20 0.15
C GLN A 59 3.79 -20.15 -0.68
N ALA A 60 2.87 -19.40 -0.05
CA ALA A 60 2.10 -18.37 -0.73
C ALA A 60 2.99 -17.19 -1.18
N LEU A 61 3.87 -16.69 -0.30
CA LEU A 61 4.81 -15.63 -0.68
C LEU A 61 5.79 -16.09 -1.76
N PHE A 62 6.26 -17.34 -1.68
CA PHE A 62 7.11 -17.94 -2.71
C PHE A 62 6.40 -18.02 -4.06
N ALA A 63 5.09 -18.32 -4.09
CA ALA A 63 4.33 -18.35 -5.33
C ALA A 63 4.26 -16.97 -6.02
N LEU A 64 4.39 -15.88 -5.27
CA LEU A 64 4.43 -14.51 -5.79
C LEU A 64 5.85 -14.08 -6.18
N LEU A 65 6.85 -14.35 -5.34
CA LEU A 65 8.22 -13.85 -5.56
C LEU A 65 9.09 -14.77 -6.43
N GLY A 66 8.83 -16.08 -6.40
CA GLY A 66 9.75 -17.08 -6.92
C GLY A 66 11.15 -16.92 -6.31
N VAL A 67 12.19 -16.97 -7.14
CA VAL A 67 13.59 -16.72 -6.75
C VAL A 67 14.17 -15.45 -7.39
N GLN A 68 13.31 -14.50 -7.78
CA GLN A 68 13.73 -13.29 -8.49
C GLN A 68 14.75 -12.45 -7.70
N TYR A 69 14.72 -12.54 -6.37
CA TYR A 69 15.66 -11.87 -5.46
C TYR A 69 16.79 -12.78 -4.97
N GLY A 70 16.85 -14.03 -5.44
CA GLY A 70 17.79 -15.07 -5.01
C GLY A 70 17.14 -16.26 -4.32
N GLY A 71 17.97 -17.21 -3.89
CA GLY A 71 17.57 -18.51 -3.32
C GLY A 71 17.90 -19.67 -4.25
N ASP A 72 17.41 -20.87 -3.90
CA ASP A 72 17.77 -22.13 -4.58
C ASP A 72 16.59 -22.82 -5.29
N TYR A 73 15.40 -22.21 -5.26
CA TYR A 73 14.14 -22.71 -5.84
C TYR A 73 13.62 -24.02 -5.23
N ARG A 74 14.36 -24.65 -4.31
CA ARG A 74 14.07 -25.98 -3.75
C ARG A 74 13.68 -25.90 -2.28
N GLN A 75 14.47 -25.17 -1.50
CA GLN A 75 14.29 -25.01 -0.06
C GLN A 75 14.10 -23.53 0.31
N THR A 76 14.72 -22.62 -0.44
CA THR A 76 14.79 -21.21 -0.08
C THR A 76 14.54 -20.27 -1.26
N PHE A 77 14.03 -19.08 -0.92
CA PHE A 77 13.94 -17.90 -1.77
C PHE A 77 14.34 -16.66 -0.96
N ALA A 78 14.76 -15.58 -1.60
CA ALA A 78 15.08 -14.34 -0.91
C ALA A 78 13.93 -13.35 -0.93
N LEU A 79 13.83 -12.53 0.12
CA LEU A 79 13.06 -11.28 0.09
C LEU A 79 13.77 -10.24 -0.78
N PRO A 80 13.09 -9.18 -1.25
CA PRO A 80 13.78 -8.04 -1.85
C PRO A 80 14.72 -7.40 -0.83
N LYS A 81 15.83 -6.84 -1.32
CA LYS A 81 16.70 -5.95 -0.55
C LYS A 81 16.50 -4.53 -1.06
N ILE A 82 15.97 -3.65 -0.23
CA ILE A 82 15.64 -2.27 -0.59
C ILE A 82 16.40 -1.31 0.31
N GLU A 83 16.97 -0.25 -0.26
CA GLU A 83 17.62 0.79 0.55
C GLU A 83 16.63 1.59 1.39
N ASP A 84 17.04 1.87 2.62
CA ASP A 84 16.35 2.85 3.45
C ASP A 84 16.50 4.23 2.79
N ILE A 85 15.43 5.02 2.81
CA ILE A 85 15.39 6.36 2.21
C ILE A 85 15.42 7.43 3.30
N GLN A 86 16.01 8.58 2.99
CA GLN A 86 16.03 9.75 3.86
C GLN A 86 15.16 10.85 3.25
N LEU A 87 14.15 11.31 3.99
CA LEU A 87 13.26 12.39 3.58
C LEU A 87 13.15 13.39 4.73
N ASN A 88 13.45 14.66 4.47
CA ASN A 88 13.37 15.75 5.47
C ASN A 88 14.09 15.44 6.80
N GLY A 89 15.24 14.75 6.73
CA GLY A 89 16.02 14.35 7.91
C GLY A 89 15.43 13.18 8.70
N GLN A 90 14.38 12.54 8.20
CA GLN A 90 13.82 11.30 8.75
C GLN A 90 14.22 10.11 7.89
N SER A 91 14.46 8.99 8.55
CA SER A 91 14.78 7.71 7.92
C SER A 91 13.52 6.88 7.76
N TYR A 92 13.37 6.24 6.61
CA TYR A 92 12.30 5.28 6.35
C TYR A 92 12.90 3.96 5.86
N SER A 93 12.52 2.86 6.51
CA SER A 93 12.97 1.51 6.16
C SER A 93 11.85 0.76 5.45
N TYR A 94 12.21 -0.04 4.46
CA TYR A 94 11.24 -0.83 3.70
C TYR A 94 10.96 -2.19 4.34
N TYR A 95 9.68 -2.54 4.37
CA TYR A 95 9.18 -3.84 4.81
C TYR A 95 8.33 -4.46 3.71
N ILE A 96 8.28 -5.78 3.69
CA ILE A 96 7.43 -6.58 2.83
C ILE A 96 6.36 -7.29 3.66
N CYS A 97 5.12 -7.28 3.19
CA CYS A 97 4.00 -8.01 3.76
C CYS A 97 4.14 -9.49 3.44
N VAL A 98 4.49 -10.29 4.45
CA VAL A 98 4.71 -11.74 4.34
C VAL A 98 3.51 -12.57 4.80
N ARG A 99 2.58 -11.96 5.55
CA ARG A 99 1.30 -12.54 5.95
C ARG A 99 0.16 -11.57 5.66
N GLY A 100 -0.20 -11.46 4.39
CA GLY A 100 -1.28 -10.61 3.91
C GLY A 100 -2.30 -11.38 3.07
N ILE A 101 -3.23 -10.63 2.48
CA ILE A 101 -4.24 -11.18 1.58
C ILE A 101 -3.59 -11.44 0.22
N TRP A 102 -3.89 -12.56 -0.43
CA TRP A 102 -3.39 -12.80 -1.78
C TRP A 102 -3.81 -11.66 -2.70
N PRO A 103 -2.90 -11.05 -3.48
CA PRO A 103 -3.24 -9.92 -4.32
C PRO A 103 -4.05 -10.39 -5.54
N SER A 104 -5.36 -10.56 -5.37
CA SER A 104 -6.32 -10.92 -6.42
C SER A 104 -7.07 -9.72 -7.01
N GLY A 105 -6.69 -8.50 -6.63
CA GLY A 105 -7.31 -7.26 -7.07
C GLY A 105 -8.56 -6.90 -6.28
N GLY A 106 -8.41 -5.98 -5.33
CA GLY A 106 -9.51 -5.35 -4.60
C GLY A 106 -9.95 -6.06 -3.32
N THR A 107 -9.05 -6.30 -2.38
CA THR A 107 -9.41 -6.80 -1.04
C THR A 107 -9.44 -5.72 0.03
N ASP A 108 -9.08 -4.49 -0.32
CA ASP A 108 -8.86 -3.45 0.67
C ASP A 108 -9.72 -2.25 0.27
N SER A 109 -10.44 -1.68 1.23
CA SER A 109 -11.27 -0.47 1.06
C SER A 109 -10.40 0.78 0.88
N ALA A 110 -9.41 0.68 -0.01
CA ALA A 110 -8.43 1.71 -0.29
C ALA A 110 -9.11 2.92 -0.95
N ASN A 111 -8.44 4.05 -0.83
CA ASN A 111 -8.94 5.29 -1.37
C ASN A 111 -8.58 5.38 -2.85
N THR A 112 -9.51 5.86 -3.68
CA THR A 112 -9.21 6.12 -5.09
C THR A 112 -7.99 7.06 -5.19
N GLY A 113 -7.07 6.76 -6.10
CA GLY A 113 -5.84 7.52 -6.33
C GLY A 113 -4.62 7.04 -5.55
N PHE A 114 -4.78 6.12 -4.59
CA PHE A 114 -3.63 5.56 -3.88
C PHE A 114 -2.85 4.61 -4.78
N MET A 115 -1.57 4.51 -4.46
CA MET A 115 -0.68 3.56 -5.09
C MET A 115 -0.10 2.62 -4.06
N ARG A 116 -0.04 1.36 -4.44
CA ARG A 116 0.66 0.30 -3.72
C ARG A 116 1.81 -0.22 -4.56
N GLN A 117 2.84 -0.68 -3.87
CA GLN A 117 4.01 -1.26 -4.49
C GLN A 117 4.14 -2.71 -4.08
N TYR A 118 4.43 -3.59 -5.03
CA TYR A 118 4.56 -5.01 -4.78
C TYR A 118 5.84 -5.58 -5.37
N ALA A 119 6.42 -6.52 -4.63
CA ALA A 119 7.56 -7.29 -5.07
C ALA A 119 7.17 -8.50 -5.93
N GLY A 120 5.97 -9.05 -5.73
CA GLY A 120 5.55 -10.26 -6.44
C GLY A 120 5.20 -10.03 -7.91
N ASN A 121 5.28 -11.10 -8.70
CA ASN A 121 4.76 -11.16 -10.05
C ASN A 121 3.36 -11.77 -10.03
N PHE A 122 2.34 -10.96 -10.28
CA PHE A 122 0.95 -11.39 -10.34
C PHE A 122 0.20 -10.51 -11.33
N ASN A 123 -0.83 -11.09 -11.94
CA ASN A 123 -1.66 -10.37 -12.89
C ASN A 123 -2.75 -9.62 -12.13
N LEU A 124 -2.64 -8.30 -12.07
CA LEU A 124 -3.75 -7.45 -11.67
C LEU A 124 -4.36 -6.80 -12.90
N ASP A 125 -5.52 -7.32 -13.29
CA ASP A 125 -6.47 -6.55 -14.08
C ASP A 125 -7.86 -6.75 -13.46
N SER A 126 -8.10 -5.99 -12.39
CA SER A 126 -9.35 -6.03 -11.64
C SER A 126 -10.14 -4.76 -11.86
N TYR A 127 -11.44 -4.77 -11.56
CA TYR A 127 -12.25 -3.56 -11.66
C TYR A 127 -11.72 -2.40 -10.79
N ASN A 128 -10.99 -2.68 -9.71
CA ASN A 128 -10.61 -1.70 -8.69
C ASN A 128 -9.18 -1.21 -8.77
N GLU A 129 -8.30 -1.89 -9.51
CA GLU A 129 -6.86 -1.63 -9.52
C GLU A 129 -6.30 -1.65 -10.96
N ARG A 130 -5.26 -0.85 -11.20
CA ARG A 130 -4.57 -0.74 -12.49
C ARG A 130 -3.05 -0.72 -12.30
N MET A 131 -2.33 -1.44 -13.14
CA MET A 131 -0.87 -1.43 -13.12
C MET A 131 -0.32 -0.19 -13.84
N LEU A 132 0.57 0.57 -13.18
CA LEU A 132 1.11 1.84 -13.67
C LEU A 132 2.38 1.69 -14.53
N ILE A 133 2.49 0.61 -15.30
CA ILE A 133 3.62 0.35 -16.21
C ILE A 133 3.24 0.48 -17.69
N ARG A 134 1.97 0.79 -17.97
CA ARG A 134 1.44 0.98 -19.33
C ARG A 134 0.72 2.32 -19.34
N GLU A 135 1.17 3.20 -20.23
CA GLU A 135 0.42 4.42 -20.52
C GLU A 135 -0.93 4.00 -21.13
N GLU A 136 -1.99 4.18 -20.35
CA GLU A 136 -3.36 3.83 -20.71
C GLU A 136 -4.26 5.04 -20.52
N ALA A 137 -5.20 5.25 -21.44
CA ALA A 137 -6.26 6.25 -21.29
C ALA A 137 -7.51 5.58 -20.70
N LEU A 138 -7.89 5.96 -19.49
CA LEU A 138 -9.07 5.45 -18.79
C LEU A 138 -10.27 6.39 -19.02
N PRO A 139 -11.43 5.91 -19.49
CA PRO A 139 -12.59 6.78 -19.74
C PRO A 139 -13.14 7.38 -18.44
N ILE A 140 -13.28 8.70 -18.37
CA ILE A 140 -13.76 9.41 -17.15
C ILE A 140 -15.15 8.93 -16.73
N GLU A 141 -16.03 8.59 -17.67
CA GLU A 141 -17.36 8.07 -17.39
C GLU A 141 -17.34 6.83 -16.48
N ARG A 142 -16.29 6.00 -16.61
CA ARG A 142 -16.10 4.82 -15.77
C ARG A 142 -15.34 5.11 -14.47
N TYR A 143 -14.53 6.17 -14.43
CA TYR A 143 -13.66 6.51 -13.31
C TYR A 143 -13.82 7.97 -12.84
N PRO A 144 -15.03 8.45 -12.55
CA PRO A 144 -15.28 9.86 -12.24
C PRO A 144 -14.62 10.31 -10.93
N ALA A 145 -14.55 9.42 -9.93
CA ALA A 145 -13.89 9.71 -8.66
C ALA A 145 -12.39 9.94 -8.85
N LEU A 146 -11.73 9.07 -9.63
CA LEU A 146 -10.32 9.20 -9.96
C LEU A 146 -10.05 10.49 -10.74
N ALA A 147 -10.86 10.78 -11.77
CA ALA A 147 -10.75 12.03 -12.52
C ALA A 147 -10.90 13.28 -11.65
N SER A 148 -11.69 13.21 -10.58
CA SER A 148 -11.97 14.36 -9.69
C SER A 148 -10.80 14.75 -8.77
N ILE A 149 -9.86 13.83 -8.52
CA ILE A 149 -8.74 14.03 -7.59
C ILE A 149 -7.41 14.27 -8.29
N LEU A 150 -7.30 13.89 -9.56
CA LEU A 150 -6.06 14.01 -10.32
C LEU A 150 -5.84 15.42 -10.83
N ASN A 151 -4.58 15.75 -11.08
CA ASN A 151 -4.19 17.00 -11.72
C ASN A 151 -4.82 17.08 -13.12
N ARG A 152 -5.20 18.30 -13.54
CA ARG A 152 -5.74 18.59 -14.88
C ARG A 152 -4.83 18.10 -16.00
N ASP A 153 -3.52 18.04 -15.78
CA ASP A 153 -2.57 17.52 -16.77
C ASP A 153 -2.77 16.02 -17.06
N LEU A 154 -3.32 15.26 -16.10
CA LEU A 154 -3.67 13.83 -16.27
C LEU A 154 -5.10 13.63 -16.76
N VAL A 155 -5.90 14.69 -16.91
CA VAL A 155 -7.31 14.62 -17.31
C VAL A 155 -7.49 15.35 -18.64
N GLN A 156 -7.55 14.59 -19.74
CA GLN A 156 -7.58 15.12 -21.10
C GLN A 156 -8.59 14.36 -21.95
N ASP A 157 -9.27 15.06 -22.86
CA ASP A 157 -10.15 14.45 -23.88
C ASP A 157 -11.10 13.35 -23.34
N ASN A 158 -11.81 13.70 -22.25
CA ASN A 158 -12.75 12.80 -21.56
C ASN A 158 -12.13 11.52 -20.99
N SER A 159 -10.81 11.51 -20.81
CA SER A 159 -10.04 10.38 -20.31
C SER A 159 -9.08 10.82 -19.20
N VAL A 160 -8.71 9.86 -18.35
CA VAL A 160 -7.62 9.97 -17.41
C VAL A 160 -6.41 9.26 -17.99
N LEU A 161 -5.33 10.00 -18.22
CA LEU A 161 -4.07 9.45 -18.71
C LEU A 161 -3.31 8.85 -17.54
N MET A 162 -3.12 7.53 -17.55
CA MET A 162 -2.32 6.82 -16.56
C MET A 162 -0.85 7.03 -16.87
N PRO A 163 -0.07 7.65 -15.97
CA PRO A 163 1.34 7.82 -16.22
C PRO A 163 2.11 6.58 -15.77
N THR A 164 3.31 6.41 -16.30
CA THR A 164 4.28 5.51 -15.66
C THR A 164 4.78 6.15 -14.38
N VAL A 165 4.76 5.41 -13.27
CA VAL A 165 5.25 5.88 -11.97
C VAL A 165 6.44 5.03 -11.55
N THR A 166 7.55 5.68 -11.21
CA THR A 166 8.62 5.07 -10.42
C THR A 166 8.42 5.51 -8.96
N LEU A 167 8.78 4.68 -7.99
CA LEU A 167 8.75 5.04 -6.56
C LEU A 167 10.20 4.99 -6.02
N PRO A 168 10.52 5.68 -4.91
CA PRO A 168 11.89 5.80 -4.43
C PRO A 168 12.55 4.50 -3.91
N ALA A 169 11.89 3.35 -4.04
CA ALA A 169 12.42 2.06 -3.62
C ALA A 169 13.58 1.60 -4.52
N VAL A 170 14.81 1.67 -4.00
CA VAL A 170 16.01 1.21 -4.73
C VAL A 170 16.33 -0.24 -4.37
N LEU A 171 16.10 -1.16 -5.30
CA LEU A 171 16.45 -2.57 -5.18
C LEU A 171 17.97 -2.80 -5.25
N LYS A 172 18.47 -3.75 -4.46
CA LYS A 172 19.89 -4.16 -4.43
C LYS A 172 20.05 -5.65 -4.66
N ASN A 173 21.18 -6.00 -5.29
CA ASN A 173 21.58 -7.38 -5.54
C ASN A 173 20.54 -8.16 -6.37
N VAL A 174 19.87 -7.48 -7.30
CA VAL A 174 18.86 -8.06 -8.20
C VAL A 174 19.37 -8.09 -9.64
N PRO A 175 18.89 -9.02 -10.49
CA PRO A 175 19.17 -8.99 -11.93
C PRO A 175 18.78 -7.64 -12.55
N THR A 176 19.51 -7.22 -13.58
CA THR A 176 19.20 -6.00 -14.36
C THR A 176 17.77 -6.05 -14.89
N GLY A 177 17.02 -4.94 -14.74
CA GLY A 177 15.62 -4.85 -15.15
C GLY A 177 14.61 -5.45 -14.16
N THR A 178 15.06 -5.88 -12.98
CA THR A 178 14.14 -6.25 -11.90
C THR A 178 13.51 -4.99 -11.33
N GLU A 179 12.18 -4.92 -11.35
CA GLU A 179 11.40 -3.78 -10.91
C GLU A 179 10.32 -4.21 -9.91
N LEU A 180 9.79 -3.24 -9.17
CA LEU A 180 8.61 -3.44 -8.32
C LEU A 180 7.36 -3.02 -9.10
N ASN A 181 6.26 -3.73 -8.87
CA ASN A 181 4.99 -3.45 -9.52
C ASN A 181 4.27 -2.32 -8.77
N ASN A 182 4.05 -1.20 -9.44
CA ASN A 182 3.27 -0.08 -8.92
C ASN A 182 1.82 -0.19 -9.42
N ILE A 183 0.88 -0.19 -8.48
CA ILE A 183 -0.53 -0.47 -8.72
C ILE A 183 -1.34 0.70 -8.17
N LEU A 184 -2.23 1.25 -8.99
CA LEU A 184 -3.12 2.35 -8.65
C LEU A 184 -4.50 1.80 -8.30
N GLU A 185 -5.06 2.29 -7.20
CA GLU A 185 -6.45 2.07 -6.86
C GLU A 185 -7.37 3.05 -7.62
N VAL A 186 -8.21 2.54 -8.51
CA VAL A 186 -9.00 3.35 -9.46
C VAL A 186 -10.49 3.45 -9.14
N ASN A 187 -11.03 2.53 -8.35
CA ASN A 187 -12.44 2.52 -7.90
C ASN A 187 -12.58 2.33 -6.38
N GLY A 188 -11.66 2.93 -5.63
CA GLY A 188 -11.72 3.01 -4.17
C GLY A 188 -12.71 4.07 -3.66
N ASN A 189 -12.75 4.26 -2.35
CA ASN A 189 -13.61 5.28 -1.73
C ASN A 189 -12.96 6.67 -1.80
N TYR A 190 -13.72 7.71 -2.15
CA TYR A 190 -13.27 9.11 -2.03
C TYR A 190 -14.45 10.08 -1.90
N PRO A 191 -14.37 11.12 -1.05
CA PRO A 191 -13.31 11.40 -0.08
C PRO A 191 -13.44 10.52 1.17
N ALA A 192 -12.33 9.94 1.64
CA ALA A 192 -12.28 9.31 2.96
C ALA A 192 -11.66 10.26 3.97
N TYR A 193 -12.34 10.44 5.11
CA TYR A 193 -11.85 11.27 6.23
C TYR A 193 -10.76 10.56 7.06
N GLN A 194 -10.66 9.25 6.90
CA GLN A 194 -9.69 8.39 7.56
C GLN A 194 -9.13 7.41 6.51
N ILE A 195 -7.82 7.19 6.54
CA ILE A 195 -7.19 6.11 5.77
C ILE A 195 -7.12 4.90 6.71
N ALA A 196 -7.60 3.73 6.27
CA ALA A 196 -7.27 2.48 6.94
C ALA A 196 -5.78 2.19 6.70
N CYS A 197 -4.94 2.57 7.65
CA CYS A 197 -3.51 2.44 7.50
C CYS A 197 -2.78 2.16 8.80
N GLU A 198 -1.57 1.66 8.65
CA GLU A 198 -0.70 1.32 9.76
C GLU A 198 0.22 2.48 10.13
N LYS A 199 0.33 2.75 11.44
CA LYS A 199 1.16 3.82 11.99
C LYS A 199 2.60 3.74 11.48
N GLY A 200 3.15 4.88 11.07
CA GLY A 200 4.48 5.01 10.49
C GLY A 200 4.57 4.58 9.03
N GLY A 201 3.55 3.90 8.48
CA GLY A 201 3.49 3.50 7.09
C GLY A 201 3.37 4.71 6.15
N VAL A 202 4.13 4.66 5.05
CA VAL A 202 4.13 5.67 4.01
C VAL A 202 3.30 5.19 2.83
N TYR A 203 2.36 6.02 2.42
CA TYR A 203 1.45 5.80 1.30
C TYR A 203 1.72 6.84 0.22
N PHE A 204 1.56 6.42 -1.03
CA PHE A 204 1.69 7.28 -2.18
C PHE A 204 0.31 7.48 -2.81
N ALA A 205 0.04 8.68 -3.31
CA ALA A 205 -1.19 8.97 -4.02
C ALA A 205 -0.91 9.80 -5.27
N LEU A 206 -1.68 9.56 -6.32
CA LEU A 206 -1.80 10.47 -7.45
C LEU A 206 -2.89 11.50 -7.13
N GLY A 207 -2.53 12.78 -7.16
CA GLY A 207 -3.38 13.89 -6.78
C GLY A 207 -3.30 14.23 -5.28
N LYS A 208 -3.55 15.51 -4.97
CA LYS A 208 -3.59 15.99 -3.59
C LYS A 208 -4.92 15.60 -2.97
N MET A 209 -4.86 14.91 -1.84
CA MET A 209 -6.05 14.67 -1.04
C MET A 209 -6.33 15.80 -0.05
N ARG A 210 -7.57 15.86 0.42
CA ARG A 210 -7.87 16.47 1.72
C ARG A 210 -7.11 15.69 2.80
N GLU A 211 -6.30 16.38 3.59
CA GLU A 211 -5.52 15.77 4.69
C GLU A 211 -6.44 14.95 5.62
N PRO A 212 -6.26 13.61 5.69
CA PRO A 212 -7.03 12.75 6.58
C PRO A 212 -6.66 12.98 8.03
N GLU A 213 -7.58 12.74 8.97
CA GLU A 213 -7.33 12.99 10.40
C GLU A 213 -6.16 12.17 10.97
N ASN A 214 -5.87 11.02 10.37
CA ASN A 214 -4.87 10.06 10.86
C ASN A 214 -3.63 9.93 9.95
N ALA A 215 -3.40 10.87 9.04
CA ALA A 215 -2.21 10.90 8.20
C ALA A 215 -1.73 12.34 7.97
N LYS A 216 -0.41 12.53 7.84
CA LYS A 216 0.20 13.81 7.47
C LYS A 216 0.82 13.72 6.08
N GLU A 217 0.70 14.77 5.30
CA GLU A 217 1.42 14.90 4.03
C GLU A 217 2.93 15.09 4.30
N ILE A 218 3.78 14.29 3.66
CA ILE A 218 5.22 14.50 3.60
C ILE A 218 5.50 15.39 2.39
N ILE A 219 5.75 16.68 2.63
CA ILE A 219 6.15 17.62 1.58
C ILE A 219 7.64 17.42 1.32
N VAL A 220 8.00 16.93 0.14
CA VAL A 220 9.39 16.79 -0.31
C VAL A 220 9.71 17.97 -1.24
N GLU A 221 10.80 18.70 -0.98
CA GLU A 221 11.25 19.77 -1.89
C GLU A 221 11.72 19.13 -3.22
N GLY A 222 10.86 19.21 -4.24
CA GLY A 222 11.00 18.44 -5.47
C GLY A 222 10.55 16.98 -5.28
N MET A 223 9.83 16.44 -6.26
CA MET A 223 9.37 15.05 -6.19
C MET A 223 10.55 14.08 -6.38
N ALA A 224 11.20 13.69 -5.29
CA ALA A 224 12.27 12.70 -5.31
C ALA A 224 11.67 11.29 -5.53
N GLY A 225 11.64 10.86 -6.79
CA GLY A 225 11.49 9.45 -7.14
C GLY A 225 10.21 9.08 -7.90
N ILE A 226 9.27 10.01 -8.09
CA ILE A 226 8.10 9.82 -8.97
C ILE A 226 8.32 10.61 -10.25
N SER A 227 8.92 9.95 -11.24
CA SER A 227 8.98 10.46 -12.59
C SER A 227 7.77 9.96 -13.37
N PHE A 228 7.06 10.88 -14.01
CA PHE A 228 6.06 10.55 -15.01
C PHE A 228 6.74 10.55 -16.39
N GLY A 229 6.45 9.56 -17.23
CA GLY A 229 6.76 9.67 -18.66
C GLY A 229 5.86 10.73 -19.31
N GLY A 230 6.40 11.53 -20.26
CA GLY A 230 5.61 12.49 -21.05
C GLY A 230 5.69 13.96 -20.62
N VAL A 231 4.63 14.74 -20.90
CA VAL A 231 4.56 16.21 -20.73
C VAL A 231 4.12 16.67 -19.33
N THR A 232 3.91 15.74 -18.40
CA THR A 232 3.21 15.95 -17.14
C THR A 232 4.13 16.48 -16.05
N LYS A 233 3.73 17.58 -15.40
CA LYS A 233 4.43 18.13 -14.23
C LYS A 233 3.66 17.77 -12.96
N GLU A 234 4.34 17.03 -12.08
CA GLU A 234 4.10 16.90 -10.63
C GLU A 234 2.65 16.69 -10.15
N ALA A 235 2.36 15.50 -9.61
CA ALA A 235 1.08 15.25 -8.93
C ALA A 235 1.12 14.10 -7.93
N ALA A 236 2.29 13.56 -7.53
CA ALA A 236 2.28 12.47 -6.56
C ALA A 236 2.65 12.96 -5.17
N HIS A 237 1.84 12.52 -4.21
CA HIS A 237 1.87 12.95 -2.83
C HIS A 237 2.24 11.77 -1.95
N MET A 238 2.99 12.06 -0.89
CA MET A 238 3.39 11.07 0.11
C MET A 238 2.68 11.38 1.41
N TYR A 239 2.14 10.35 2.06
CA TYR A 239 1.44 10.48 3.33
C TYR A 239 2.00 9.50 4.35
N GLU A 240 2.33 9.98 5.54
CA GLU A 240 2.72 9.13 6.68
C GLU A 240 1.54 8.98 7.63
N CYS A 241 1.20 7.74 7.98
CA CYS A 241 0.14 7.47 8.95
C CYS A 241 0.61 7.70 10.40
N LEU A 242 -0.21 8.39 11.19
CA LEU A 242 0.12 8.90 12.52
C LEU A 242 -0.19 7.93 13.67
#